data_AF-A0ABD5P6U5-F1
#
_entry.id   AF-A0ABD5P6U5-F1
#
_cell.length_a   1.000
_cell.length_b   1.000
_cell.length_c   1.000
_cell.angle_alpha   90.00
_cell.angle_beta   90.00
_cell.angle_gamma   90.00
#
_symmetry.space_group_name_H-M   'P 1'
#
loop_
_entity.id
_entity.type
_entity.pdbx_description
1 polymer ?
#
loop_
_entity_poly.entity_id
_entity_poly.type
_entity_poly.pdbx_seq_one_letter_code
_entity_poly.pdbx_strand_id
1 'polypeptide(L)'
;MSSPLEKFLAGWSFRTRTPAYAAGDELVAFVTGREGDALVVRIGDTRLLIPEGDSGLVDQRVKLRVTSFDTDAHRGEAEVLERYELQDDD
;
A
#
# COMPACT_ATOMS: atom_id res chain seq x y z
N MET A 1 -24.95 0.60 -14.57
CA MET A 1 -23.71 1.08 -15.20
C MET A 1 -22.58 0.65 -14.28
N SER A 2 -21.95 -0.48 -14.63
CA SER A 2 -20.96 -1.13 -13.78
C SER A 2 -19.62 -0.43 -13.98
N SER A 3 -19.14 0.27 -12.96
CA SER A 3 -17.71 0.35 -12.70
C SER A 3 -17.49 0.11 -11.21
N PRO A 4 -17.80 -1.11 -10.72
CA PRO A 4 -17.36 -1.47 -9.39
C PRO A 4 -15.86 -1.61 -9.47
N LEU A 5 -15.12 -0.84 -8.67
CA LEU A 5 -13.78 -1.20 -8.26
C LEU A 5 -12.84 -1.47 -9.46
N GLU A 6 -12.23 -0.42 -10.01
CA GLU A 6 -10.99 -0.58 -10.75
C GLU A 6 -10.06 -1.46 -9.92
N LYS A 7 -10.01 -2.70 -10.39
CA LYS A 7 -9.27 -3.87 -9.93
C LYS A 7 -8.29 -3.53 -8.83
N PHE A 8 -8.46 -4.19 -7.68
CA PHE A 8 -7.34 -4.63 -6.86
C PHE A 8 -6.07 -4.64 -7.69
N LEU A 9 -5.21 -3.62 -7.56
CA LEU A 9 -3.87 -3.60 -8.16
C LEU A 9 -2.96 -4.58 -7.39
N ALA A 10 -3.55 -5.70 -6.94
CA ALA A 10 -2.93 -6.90 -6.45
C ALA A 10 -2.23 -7.56 -7.63
N GLY A 11 -1.07 -6.99 -7.95
CA GLY A 11 -0.19 -7.46 -9.00
C GLY A 11 -0.60 -6.96 -10.38
N TRP A 12 0.42 -6.60 -11.16
CA TRP A 12 0.35 -6.67 -12.62
C TRP A 12 -0.33 -5.51 -13.36
N SER A 13 0.30 -4.34 -13.31
CA SER A 13 0.72 -3.69 -14.56
C SER A 13 1.87 -2.74 -14.28
N PHE A 14 2.71 -2.52 -15.29
CA PHE A 14 3.88 -1.63 -15.32
C PHE A 14 5.18 -2.20 -14.76
N ARG A 15 6.11 -2.46 -15.69
CA ARG A 15 7.56 -2.65 -15.49
C ARG A 15 8.27 -1.41 -14.90
N THR A 16 7.52 -0.55 -14.23
CA THR A 16 8.02 0.69 -13.65
C THR A 16 8.56 0.39 -12.27
N ARG A 17 9.83 0.76 -12.04
CA ARG A 17 10.49 0.61 -10.74
C ARG A 17 9.89 1.48 -9.65
N THR A 18 9.32 2.63 -10.01
CA THR A 18 8.81 3.68 -9.11
C THR A 18 7.34 4.00 -9.43
N PRO A 19 6.39 3.14 -9.06
CA PRO A 19 4.97 3.42 -9.26
C PRO A 19 4.56 4.69 -8.51
N ALA A 20 3.74 5.53 -9.14
CA ALA A 20 3.17 6.72 -8.54
C ALA A 20 1.69 6.47 -8.18
N TYR A 21 1.22 7.13 -7.12
CA TYR A 21 -0.13 6.97 -6.58
C TYR A 21 -0.80 8.32 -6.38
N ALA A 22 -2.14 8.32 -6.35
CA ALA A 22 -2.97 9.46 -5.99
C ALA A 22 -3.58 9.28 -4.60
N ALA A 23 -3.97 10.39 -3.96
CA ALA A 23 -4.74 10.33 -2.73
C ALA A 23 -6.10 9.67 -2.98
N GLY A 24 -6.44 8.68 -2.16
CA GLY A 24 -7.62 7.84 -2.30
C GLY A 24 -7.36 6.49 -2.95
N ASP A 25 -6.17 6.26 -3.53
CA ASP A 25 -5.82 4.97 -4.13
C ASP A 25 -5.76 3.88 -3.07
N GLU A 26 -6.48 2.78 -3.29
CA GLU A 26 -6.45 1.60 -2.43
C GLU A 26 -5.61 0.48 -3.07
N LEU A 27 -4.76 -0.14 -2.27
CA LEU A 27 -3.91 -1.24 -2.72
C LEU A 27 -3.59 -2.22 -1.59
N VAL A 28 -3.18 -3.43 -1.98
CA VAL A 28 -2.69 -4.45 -1.06
C VAL A 28 -1.17 -4.52 -1.21
N ALA A 29 -0.46 -4.34 -0.11
CA ALA A 29 1.00 -4.36 -0.10
C ALA A 29 1.55 -5.00 1.17
N PHE A 30 2.83 -5.37 1.11
CA PHE A 30 3.53 -5.99 2.23
C PHE A 30 4.24 -4.91 3.07
N VAL A 31 4.02 -4.94 4.38
CA VAL A 31 4.73 -4.07 5.31
C VAL A 31 6.15 -4.61 5.48
N THR A 32 7.13 -3.85 5.02
CA THR A 32 8.54 -4.24 5.02
C THR A 32 9.27 -3.92 6.31
N GLY A 33 8.65 -3.16 7.21
CA GLY A 33 9.26 -2.77 8.48
C GLY A 33 8.60 -1.54 9.08
N ARG A 34 9.37 -0.86 9.93
CA ARG A 34 8.98 0.40 10.57
C ARG A 34 10.14 1.39 10.57
N GLU A 35 9.81 2.66 10.55
CA GLU A 35 10.74 3.79 10.68
C GLU A 35 10.20 4.71 11.78
N GLY A 36 10.86 4.68 12.95
CA GLY A 36 10.32 5.31 14.16
C GLY A 36 9.00 4.67 14.58
N ASP A 37 7.96 5.50 14.67
CA ASP A 37 6.59 5.09 14.99
C ASP A 37 5.74 4.73 13.75
N ALA A 38 6.25 5.00 12.54
CA ALA A 38 5.53 4.72 11.30
C ALA A 38 5.88 3.34 10.72
N LEU A 39 4.90 2.64 10.13
CA LEU A 39 5.19 1.46 9.32
C LEU A 39 5.67 1.86 7.93
N VAL A 40 6.50 1.00 7.32
CA VAL A 40 7.08 1.22 5.99
C VAL A 40 6.60 0.13 5.04
N VAL A 41 5.90 0.55 3.99
CA VAL A 41 5.52 -0.29 2.86
C VAL A 41 6.37 0.07 1.66
N ARG A 42 6.89 -0.94 0.95
CA ARG A 42 7.68 -0.74 -0.27
C ARG A 42 7.06 -1.45 -1.45
N ILE A 43 6.94 -0.73 -2.57
CA ILE A 43 6.39 -1.23 -3.82
C ILE A 43 7.35 -0.83 -4.92
N GLY A 44 8.17 -1.79 -5.36
CA GLY A 44 9.38 -1.45 -6.12
C GLY A 44 10.30 -0.56 -5.30
N ASP A 45 10.60 0.62 -5.83
CA ASP A 45 11.41 1.66 -5.19
C ASP A 45 10.57 2.71 -4.46
N THR A 46 9.24 2.71 -4.67
CA THR A 46 8.31 3.62 -3.98
C THR A 46 8.14 3.22 -2.52
N ARG A 47 8.12 4.22 -1.63
CA ARG A 47 7.94 4.04 -0.19
C ARG A 47 6.66 4.71 0.30
N LEU A 48 5.83 3.98 1.02
CA LEU A 48 4.65 4.52 1.70
C LEU A 48 4.83 4.37 3.21
N LEU A 49 4.62 5.47 3.93
CA LEU A 49 4.68 5.55 5.39
C LEU A 49 3.28 5.48 5.97
N ILE A 50 3.12 4.74 7.06
CA ILE A 50 1.85 4.64 7.79
C ILE A 50 2.10 5.13 9.22
N PRO A 51 1.85 6.42 9.52
CA PRO A 51 2.20 7.02 10.81
C PRO A 51 1.41 6.43 11.99
N GLU A 52 0.21 5.93 11.77
CA GLU A 52 -0.65 5.34 12.81
C GLU A 52 -0.78 3.80 12.68
N GLY A 53 0.25 3.16 12.12
CA GLY A 53 0.22 1.73 11.85
C GLY A 53 0.53 0.87 13.08
N ASP A 54 -0.22 -0.21 13.26
CA ASP A 54 0.07 -1.21 14.30
C ASP A 54 1.37 -1.97 13.98
N SER A 55 2.35 -1.92 14.88
CA SER A 55 3.63 -2.63 14.75
C SER A 55 3.50 -4.15 14.56
N GLY A 56 2.38 -4.76 14.97
CA GLY A 56 2.07 -6.17 14.70
C GLY A 56 1.79 -6.48 13.23
N LEU A 57 1.72 -5.47 12.36
CA LEU A 57 1.53 -5.61 10.92
C LEU A 57 2.85 -5.71 10.13
N VAL A 58 4.00 -5.56 10.78
CA VAL A 58 5.30 -5.80 10.14
C VAL A 58 5.35 -7.24 9.63
N ASP A 59 5.89 -7.43 8.43
CA ASP A 59 5.94 -8.71 7.73
C ASP A 59 4.55 -9.30 7.38
N GLN A 60 3.51 -8.45 7.32
CA GLN A 60 2.15 -8.84 6.91
C GLN A 60 1.71 -8.11 5.65
N ARG A 61 0.75 -8.71 4.93
CA ARG A 61 0.01 -8.02 3.86
C ARG A 61 -1.16 -7.25 4.46
N VAL A 62 -1.28 -5.99 4.05
CA VAL A 62 -2.36 -5.12 4.48
C VAL A 62 -2.98 -4.45 3.26
N LYS A 63 -4.29 -4.23 3.32
CA LYS A 63 -4.95 -3.29 2.43
C LYS A 63 -4.78 -1.90 3.02
N LEU A 64 -4.28 -0.98 2.21
CA LEU A 64 -4.00 0.40 2.60
C LEU A 64 -4.60 1.36 1.58
N ARG A 65 -4.88 2.58 2.05
CA ARG A 65 -5.28 3.71 1.22
C ARG A 65 -4.22 4.79 1.26
N VAL A 66 -3.78 5.25 0.11
CA VAL A 66 -2.85 6.38 -0.01
C VAL A 66 -3.57 7.66 0.39
N THR A 67 -2.99 8.41 1.31
CA THR A 67 -3.52 9.70 1.78
C THR A 67 -2.81 10.87 1.11
N SER A 68 -1.51 10.70 0.81
CA SER A 68 -0.68 11.70 0.13
C SER A 68 0.46 11.02 -0.63
N PHE A 69 0.89 11.59 -1.75
CA PHE A 69 2.02 11.07 -2.53
C PHE A 69 2.82 12.19 -3.20
N ASP A 70 4.13 12.16 -3.00
CA ASP A 70 5.13 12.96 -3.68
C ASP A 70 5.74 12.12 -4.81
N THR A 71 5.42 12.49 -6.05
CA THR A 71 5.89 11.78 -7.25
C THR A 71 7.37 12.00 -7.51
N ASP A 72 7.92 13.16 -7.15
CA ASP A 72 9.33 13.48 -7.35
C ASP A 72 10.22 12.72 -6.37
N ALA A 73 9.75 12.56 -5.12
CA ALA A 73 10.46 11.81 -4.09
C ALA A 73 10.17 10.30 -4.10
N HIS A 74 9.16 9.85 -4.86
CA HIS A 74 8.62 8.48 -4.82
C HIS A 74 8.25 8.04 -3.39
N ARG A 75 7.68 8.98 -2.63
CA ARG A 75 7.31 8.79 -1.22
C ARG A 75 5.88 9.22 -1.01
N GLY A 76 5.16 8.49 -0.18
CA GLY A 76 3.82 8.88 0.22
C GLY A 76 3.48 8.45 1.62
N GLU A 77 2.27 8.81 2.00
CA GLU A 77 1.63 8.40 3.23
C GLU A 77 0.40 7.57 2.91
N ALA A 78 0.11 6.64 3.80
CA ALA A 78 -1.05 5.78 3.69
C ALA A 78 -1.62 5.44 5.07
N GLU A 79 -2.87 5.03 5.07
CA GLU A 79 -3.55 4.46 6.23
C GLU A 79 -3.89 3.00 5.97
N VAL A 80 -3.85 2.17 7.03
CA VAL A 80 -4.28 0.77 6.93
C VAL A 80 -5.79 0.72 7.01
N LEU A 81 -6.43 0.08 6.04
CA LEU A 81 -7.87 -0.18 6.06
C LEU A 81 -8.19 -1.49 6.76
N GLU A 82 -7.48 -2.56 6.39
CA GLU A 82 -7.71 -3.91 6.90
C GLU A 82 -6.46 -4.79 6.73
N ARG A 83 -6.30 -5.80 7.60
CA ARG A 83 -5.34 -6.87 7.35
C ARG A 83 -5.83 -7.71 6.18
N TYR A 84 -4.95 -7.95 5.22
CA TYR A 84 -5.31 -8.78 4.07
C TYR A 84 -5.09 -10.24 4.46
N GLU A 85 -6.13 -10.87 4.99
CA GLU A 85 -6.20 -12.32 5.09
C GLU A 85 -6.45 -12.83 3.67
N LEU A 86 -5.53 -13.65 3.13
CA LEU A 86 -5.85 -14.45 1.95
C LEU A 86 -7.09 -15.25 2.33
N GLN A 87 -8.23 -14.91 1.74
CA GLN A 87 -9.36 -15.79 1.73
C GLN A 87 -8.88 -16.97 0.89
N ASP A 88 -8.52 -18.07 1.55
CA ASP A 88 -8.31 -19.35 0.89
C ASP A 88 -9.62 -19.63 0.15
N ASP A 89 -9.64 -19.38 -1.16
CA ASP A 89 -10.73 -19.78 -2.05
C ASP A 89 -10.83 -21.32 -1.96
N ASP A 90 -11.84 -21.82 -1.24
CA ASP A 90 -12.25 -23.23 -1.15
C ASP A 90 -12.87 -23.73 -2.47
#